data_AF-A0A1S9TRG4-F1
#
_entry.id   AF-A0A1S9TRG4-F1
#
_cell.length_a   1.000
_cell.length_b   1.000
_cell.length_c   1.000
_cell.angle_alpha   90.00
_cell.angle_beta   90.00
_cell.angle_gamma   90.00
#
_symmetry.space_group_name_H-M   'P 1'
#
loop_
_entity.id
_entity.type
_entity.pdbx_description
1 polymer ?
#
loop_
_entity_poly.entity_id
_entity_poly.type
_entity_poly.pdbx_seq_one_letter_code
_entity_poly.pdbx_strand_id
1 'polypeptide(L)'
;MTLFDKQDFVVANISNIPSDKAKLLNLLKLFNNKSYTWNEILNEEFHNIMELSSETFRKMVNHSTMIGILNFQDRKYSLTENSKKLLNKEIDIDKYFITILKSETAINKTSNILLLLLTLFSGTLRLKTIYTIFSYVGKERLDDSSLAAVGRNLRAIFSILKIIGIIEKSGNEILLKDKFHDNFGINNIKPIDMYFNSRIIDAKNIRRYLNEFFDQQVTTKILTCVSTYETTRYIWSKSSLYKNQGEIQNLYDEYIMTVIIKGGGQ
;
A
#
# COMPACT_ATOMS: atom_id res chain seq x y z
N MET A 1 -17.67 6.50 7.77
CA MET A 1 -16.68 5.71 7.00
C MET A 1 -17.13 4.27 7.05
N THR A 2 -17.16 3.55 5.93
CA THR A 2 -17.41 2.10 5.96
C THR A 2 -16.21 1.43 6.59
N LEU A 3 -16.43 0.47 7.51
CA LEU A 3 -15.36 -0.30 8.13
C LEU A 3 -14.65 -1.17 7.09
N PHE A 4 -13.33 -1.20 7.12
CA PHE A 4 -12.55 -2.10 6.28
C PHE A 4 -12.60 -3.53 6.82
N ASP A 5 -12.89 -4.48 5.93
CA ASP A 5 -12.95 -5.90 6.25
C ASP A 5 -11.78 -6.69 5.63
N LYS A 6 -11.75 -7.99 5.89
CA LYS A 6 -10.74 -8.90 5.34
C LYS A 6 -10.55 -8.80 3.82
N GLN A 7 -11.63 -8.66 3.05
CA GLN A 7 -11.56 -8.67 1.59
C GLN A 7 -10.85 -7.42 1.06
N ASP A 8 -10.89 -6.32 1.81
CA ASP A 8 -10.26 -5.07 1.42
C ASP A 8 -8.71 -5.13 1.48
N PHE A 9 -8.14 -6.11 2.19
CA PHE A 9 -6.69 -6.33 2.26
C PHE A 9 -6.16 -7.23 1.13
N VAL A 10 -6.99 -7.66 0.19
CA VAL A 10 -6.55 -8.41 -0.98
C VAL A 10 -5.88 -7.47 -1.98
N VAL A 11 -4.55 -7.55 -2.08
CA VAL A 11 -3.76 -6.70 -2.97
C VAL A 11 -3.81 -7.21 -4.41
N ALA A 12 -4.15 -6.33 -5.35
CA ALA A 12 -4.14 -6.61 -6.79
C ALA A 12 -2.78 -7.12 -7.28
N ASN A 13 -2.78 -8.06 -8.23
CA ASN A 13 -1.56 -8.59 -8.83
C ASN A 13 -1.01 -7.64 -9.91
N ILE A 14 -0.28 -6.61 -9.47
CA ILE A 14 0.19 -5.50 -10.32
C ILE A 14 1.70 -5.26 -10.21
N SER A 15 2.46 -6.26 -9.76
CA SER A 15 3.90 -6.17 -9.47
C SER A 15 4.84 -5.65 -10.58
N ASN A 16 4.37 -5.50 -11.83
CA ASN A 16 5.18 -5.13 -12.99
C ASN A 16 4.70 -3.84 -13.68
N ILE A 17 3.83 -3.06 -13.05
CA ILE A 17 3.51 -1.73 -13.58
C ILE A 17 4.78 -0.85 -13.64
N PRO A 18 4.80 0.22 -14.45
CA PRO A 18 5.92 1.15 -14.46
C PRO A 18 6.22 1.71 -13.06
N SER A 19 7.44 1.45 -12.57
CA SER A 19 7.85 1.76 -11.19
C SER A 19 8.30 3.20 -10.96
N ASP A 20 8.45 3.98 -12.03
CA ASP A 20 8.97 5.34 -11.99
C ASP A 20 8.44 6.15 -13.18
N LYS A 21 8.65 7.48 -13.11
CA LYS A 21 8.18 8.43 -14.13
C LYS A 21 8.78 8.11 -15.52
N ALA A 22 10.05 7.72 -15.59
CA ALA A 22 10.74 7.50 -16.86
C ALA A 22 10.19 6.26 -17.59
N LYS A 23 10.04 5.13 -16.87
CA LYS A 23 9.45 3.90 -17.42
C LYS A 23 8.02 4.10 -17.87
N LEU A 24 7.21 4.86 -17.12
CA LEU A 24 5.86 5.19 -17.55
C LEU A 24 5.89 5.95 -18.86
N LEU A 25 6.65 7.04 -18.94
CA LEU A 25 6.74 7.87 -20.14
C LEU A 25 7.27 7.09 -21.35
N ASN A 26 8.22 6.17 -21.16
CA ASN A 26 8.71 5.31 -22.23
C ASN A 26 7.62 4.36 -22.72
N LEU A 27 6.88 3.71 -21.80
CA LEU A 27 5.72 2.87 -22.18
C LEU A 27 4.69 3.68 -22.98
N LEU A 28 4.37 4.90 -22.54
CA LEU A 28 3.42 5.77 -23.26
C LEU A 28 3.92 6.12 -24.67
N LYS A 29 5.21 6.43 -24.81
CA LYS A 29 5.85 6.73 -26.10
C LYS A 29 5.90 5.54 -27.05
N LEU A 30 6.02 4.30 -26.56
CA LEU A 30 5.97 3.11 -27.43
C LEU A 30 4.60 2.97 -28.10
N PHE A 31 3.53 3.21 -27.34
CA PHE A 31 2.18 3.13 -27.88
C PHE A 31 1.80 4.34 -28.74
N ASN A 32 2.26 5.55 -28.40
CA ASN A 32 2.12 6.81 -29.18
C ASN A 32 0.78 6.97 -29.93
N ASN A 33 -0.34 6.90 -29.21
CA ASN A 33 -1.72 6.98 -29.74
C ASN A 33 -2.10 5.92 -30.80
N LYS A 34 -1.25 4.92 -31.05
CA LYS A 34 -1.52 3.75 -31.88
C LYS A 34 -2.04 2.60 -31.03
N SER A 35 -2.58 1.59 -31.72
CA SER A 35 -3.08 0.35 -31.13
C SER A 35 -2.36 -0.84 -31.77
N TYR A 36 -1.89 -1.78 -30.95
CA TYR A 36 -1.08 -2.91 -31.41
C TYR A 36 -1.66 -4.23 -30.90
N THR A 37 -1.70 -5.24 -31.76
CA THR A 37 -1.81 -6.64 -31.36
C THR A 37 -0.52 -7.08 -30.65
N TRP A 38 -0.59 -8.19 -29.91
CA TRP A 38 0.61 -8.73 -29.25
C TRP A 38 1.72 -9.10 -30.24
N ASN A 39 1.38 -9.60 -31.44
CA ASN A 39 2.38 -9.92 -32.46
C ASN A 39 3.10 -8.68 -32.99
N GLU A 40 2.36 -7.58 -33.21
CA GLU A 40 2.96 -6.32 -33.63
C GLU A 40 3.91 -5.77 -32.55
N ILE A 41 3.52 -5.87 -31.27
CA ILE A 41 4.38 -5.48 -30.13
C ILE A 41 5.70 -6.29 -30.11
N LEU A 42 5.65 -7.59 -30.41
CA LEU A 42 6.83 -8.44 -30.48
C LEU A 42 7.72 -8.10 -31.67
N ASN A 43 7.13 -7.87 -32.85
CA ASN A 43 7.84 -7.53 -34.07
C ASN A 43 8.57 -6.18 -33.99
N GLU A 44 7.97 -5.22 -33.28
CA GLU A 44 8.58 -3.91 -33.01
C GLU A 44 9.62 -3.95 -31.86
N GLU A 45 9.85 -5.13 -31.27
CA GLU A 45 10.82 -5.35 -30.20
C GLU A 45 10.70 -4.39 -29.02
N PHE A 46 9.47 -4.01 -28.64
CA PHE A 46 9.22 -3.04 -27.55
C PHE A 46 9.91 -3.40 -26.21
N HIS A 47 10.08 -4.69 -25.95
CA HIS A 47 10.78 -5.20 -24.76
C HIS A 47 12.27 -4.83 -24.75
N ASN A 48 12.94 -4.81 -25.92
CA ASN A 48 14.34 -4.37 -26.04
C ASN A 48 14.46 -2.86 -25.76
N ILE A 49 13.52 -2.05 -26.25
CA ILE A 49 13.49 -0.60 -26.02
C ILE A 49 13.30 -0.27 -24.53
N MET A 50 12.55 -1.10 -23.81
CA MET A 50 12.33 -0.96 -22.36
C MET A 50 13.43 -1.63 -21.52
N GLU A 51 14.41 -2.29 -22.14
CA GLU A 51 15.47 -3.06 -21.47
C GLU A 51 14.91 -4.15 -20.53
N LEU A 52 13.87 -4.86 -20.99
CA LEU A 52 13.21 -5.92 -20.24
C LEU A 52 13.21 -7.23 -21.02
N SER A 53 13.20 -8.35 -20.30
CA SER A 53 12.86 -9.63 -20.93
C SER A 53 11.43 -9.59 -21.49
N SER A 54 11.21 -10.31 -22.60
CA SER A 54 9.89 -10.40 -23.24
C SER A 54 8.77 -10.78 -22.25
N GLU A 55 9.04 -11.73 -21.35
CA GLU A 55 8.08 -12.15 -20.31
C GLU A 55 7.79 -11.05 -19.27
N THR A 56 8.80 -10.27 -18.87
CA THR A 56 8.61 -9.17 -17.92
C THR A 56 7.85 -8.02 -18.57
N PHE A 57 8.15 -7.73 -19.84
CA PHE A 57 7.43 -6.74 -20.62
C PHE A 57 5.97 -7.15 -20.85
N ARG A 58 5.70 -8.42 -21.18
CA ARG A 58 4.34 -8.97 -21.27
C ARG A 58 3.55 -8.78 -19.99
N LYS A 59 4.16 -9.07 -18.84
CA LYS A 59 3.54 -8.82 -17.52
C LYS A 59 3.30 -7.33 -17.29
N MET A 60 4.23 -6.46 -17.68
CA MET A 60 4.05 -5.01 -17.59
C MET A 60 2.86 -4.54 -18.42
N VAL A 61 2.72 -4.99 -19.68
CA VAL A 61 1.58 -4.65 -20.54
C VAL A 61 0.27 -5.10 -19.88
N ASN A 62 0.19 -6.36 -19.45
CA ASN A 62 -1.02 -6.88 -18.80
C ASN A 62 -1.38 -6.13 -17.51
N HIS A 63 -0.41 -5.89 -16.64
CA HIS A 63 -0.66 -5.14 -15.40
C HIS A 63 -1.00 -3.67 -15.67
N SER A 64 -0.40 -3.06 -16.69
CA SER A 64 -0.74 -1.69 -17.13
C SER A 64 -2.17 -1.61 -17.65
N THR A 65 -2.68 -2.66 -18.30
CA THR A 65 -4.10 -2.76 -18.66
C THR A 65 -4.99 -2.86 -17.43
N MET A 66 -4.62 -3.69 -16.44
CA MET A 66 -5.40 -3.86 -15.20
C MET A 66 -5.60 -2.56 -14.43
N ILE A 67 -4.63 -1.64 -14.49
CA ILE A 67 -4.67 -0.39 -13.74
C ILE A 67 -5.08 0.83 -14.58
N GLY A 68 -5.53 0.62 -15.82
CA GLY A 68 -6.02 1.69 -16.69
C GLY A 68 -4.94 2.59 -17.29
N ILE A 69 -3.68 2.14 -17.37
CA ILE A 69 -2.66 2.79 -18.20
C ILE A 69 -2.91 2.44 -19.67
N LEU A 70 -3.14 1.15 -19.94
CA LEU A 70 -3.48 0.63 -21.26
C LEU A 70 -4.95 0.16 -21.29
N ASN A 71 -5.53 0.12 -22.48
CA ASN A 71 -6.78 -0.56 -22.77
C ASN A 71 -6.49 -1.82 -23.60
N PHE A 72 -7.33 -2.84 -23.49
CA PHE A 72 -7.32 -4.00 -24.37
C PHE A 72 -8.70 -4.20 -24.97
N GLN A 73 -8.82 -3.88 -26.26
CA GLN A 73 -10.07 -3.96 -27.01
C GLN A 73 -9.79 -4.49 -28.41
N ASP A 74 -10.67 -5.35 -28.93
CA ASP A 74 -10.54 -5.94 -30.27
C ASP A 74 -9.18 -6.61 -30.52
N ARG A 75 -8.66 -7.30 -29.50
CA ARG A 75 -7.34 -7.97 -29.49
C ARG A 75 -6.14 -7.02 -29.67
N LYS A 76 -6.35 -5.72 -29.45
CA LYS A 76 -5.30 -4.70 -29.52
C LYS A 76 -5.15 -3.98 -28.19
N TYR A 77 -3.91 -3.66 -27.87
CA TYR A 77 -3.50 -2.83 -26.75
C TYR A 77 -3.34 -1.38 -27.22
N SER A 78 -3.86 -0.44 -26.46
CA SER A 78 -3.76 0.99 -26.75
C SER A 78 -3.67 1.82 -25.47
N LEU A 79 -3.32 3.10 -25.56
CA LEU A 79 -3.38 4.00 -24.41
C LEU A 79 -4.83 4.29 -24.03
N THR A 80 -5.13 4.31 -22.72
CA THR A 80 -6.40 4.90 -22.23
C THR A 80 -6.42 6.41 -22.46
N GLU A 81 -7.61 7.03 -22.41
CA GLU A 81 -7.74 8.48 -22.60
C GLU A 81 -6.91 9.30 -21.60
N ASN A 82 -6.84 8.86 -20.34
CA ASN A 82 -6.00 9.54 -19.34
C ASN A 82 -4.50 9.40 -19.68
N SER A 83 -4.07 8.24 -20.18
CA SER A 83 -2.69 8.03 -20.61
C SER A 83 -2.33 8.89 -21.83
N LYS A 84 -3.25 9.07 -22.77
CA LYS A 84 -3.08 9.99 -23.91
C LYS A 84 -2.96 11.43 -23.44
N LYS A 85 -3.84 11.86 -22.53
CA LYS A 85 -3.77 13.21 -21.91
C LYS A 85 -2.43 13.44 -21.22
N LEU A 86 -1.91 12.46 -20.48
CA LEU A 86 -0.59 12.58 -19.86
C LEU A 86 0.53 12.68 -20.92
N LEU A 87 0.49 11.84 -21.96
CA LEU A 87 1.46 11.87 -23.05
C LEU A 87 1.49 13.24 -23.77
N ASN A 88 0.32 13.82 -23.99
CA ASN A 88 0.12 15.13 -24.61
C ASN A 88 0.32 16.31 -23.65
N LYS A 89 0.64 16.05 -22.37
CA LYS A 89 0.80 17.04 -21.30
C LYS A 89 -0.45 17.87 -21.00
N GLU A 90 -1.64 17.31 -21.26
CA GLU A 90 -2.94 17.92 -20.93
C GLU A 90 -3.32 17.73 -19.45
N ILE A 91 -2.69 16.78 -18.77
CA ILE A 91 -2.79 16.58 -17.32
C ILE A 91 -1.39 16.43 -16.73
N ASP A 92 -1.21 16.88 -15.50
CA ASP A 92 0.02 16.66 -14.75
C ASP A 92 0.10 15.21 -14.26
N ILE A 93 1.33 14.79 -13.95
CA ILE A 93 1.63 13.41 -13.56
C ILE A 93 1.03 13.04 -12.21
N ASP A 94 0.88 14.01 -11.30
CA ASP A 94 0.37 13.74 -9.96
C ASP A 94 -1.14 13.47 -10.03
N LYS A 95 -1.87 14.30 -10.76
CA LYS A 95 -3.29 14.11 -11.07
C LYS A 95 -3.53 12.79 -11.81
N TYR A 96 -2.68 12.43 -12.77
CA TYR A 96 -2.78 11.15 -13.48
C TYR A 96 -2.68 9.95 -12.52
N PHE A 97 -1.67 9.92 -11.64
CA PHE A 97 -1.52 8.84 -10.68
C PHE A 97 -2.64 8.81 -9.63
N ILE A 98 -3.14 9.96 -9.20
CA ILE A 98 -4.33 10.03 -8.34
C ILE A 98 -5.53 9.39 -9.04
N THR A 99 -5.72 9.62 -10.35
CA THR A 99 -6.77 8.97 -11.14
C THR A 99 -6.58 7.45 -11.18
N ILE A 100 -5.36 6.95 -11.40
CA ILE A 100 -5.05 5.51 -11.37
C ILE A 100 -5.38 4.90 -10.00
N LEU A 101 -4.97 5.56 -8.90
CA LEU A 101 -5.24 5.07 -7.56
C LEU A 101 -6.74 4.98 -7.25
N LYS A 102 -7.56 5.82 -7.89
CA LYS A 102 -9.01 5.86 -7.68
C LYS A 102 -9.81 4.99 -8.65
N SER A 103 -9.24 4.62 -9.81
CA SER A 103 -9.99 3.96 -10.89
C SER A 103 -10.24 2.48 -10.65
N GLU A 104 -9.36 1.78 -9.93
CA GLU A 104 -9.53 0.36 -9.60
C GLU A 104 -9.79 0.20 -8.09
N THR A 105 -10.85 -0.52 -7.76
CA THR A 105 -11.37 -0.65 -6.39
C THR A 105 -10.36 -1.27 -5.43
N ALA A 106 -9.66 -2.33 -5.80
CA ALA A 106 -8.67 -2.99 -4.92
C ALA A 106 -7.43 -2.10 -4.69
N ILE A 107 -6.97 -1.36 -5.70
CA ILE A 107 -5.87 -0.40 -5.57
C ILE A 107 -6.27 0.77 -4.68
N ASN A 108 -7.48 1.31 -4.88
CA ASN A 108 -8.03 2.39 -4.07
C ASN A 108 -8.12 1.97 -2.60
N LYS A 109 -8.74 0.82 -2.33
CA LYS A 109 -8.85 0.25 -0.98
C LYS A 109 -7.49 0.01 -0.35
N THR A 110 -6.57 -0.64 -1.07
CA THR A 110 -5.20 -0.90 -0.58
C THR A 110 -4.48 0.40 -0.23
N SER A 111 -4.61 1.43 -1.07
CA SER A 111 -4.00 2.74 -0.84
C SER A 111 -4.60 3.45 0.37
N ASN A 112 -5.93 3.46 0.50
CA ASN A 112 -6.62 4.04 1.66
C ASN A 112 -6.24 3.34 2.96
N ILE A 113 -6.23 2.00 2.98
CA ILE A 113 -5.80 1.21 4.14
C ILE A 113 -4.35 1.56 4.50
N LEU A 114 -3.47 1.64 3.51
CA LEU A 114 -2.06 1.94 3.75
C LEU A 114 -1.87 3.32 4.38
N LEU A 115 -2.54 4.34 3.85
CA LEU A 115 -2.45 5.70 4.37
C LEU A 115 -3.13 5.83 5.73
N LEU A 116 -4.23 5.12 5.95
CA LEU A 116 -4.91 5.02 7.24
C LEU A 116 -3.99 4.39 8.30
N LEU A 117 -3.36 3.26 7.98
CA LEU A 117 -2.40 2.60 8.87
C LEU A 117 -1.23 3.54 9.20
N LEU A 118 -0.64 4.18 8.20
CA LEU A 118 0.43 5.16 8.45
C LEU A 118 -0.05 6.30 9.35
N THR A 119 -1.25 6.83 9.13
CA THR A 119 -1.83 7.91 9.94
C THR A 119 -2.04 7.47 11.40
N LEU A 120 -2.69 6.32 11.61
CA LEU A 120 -2.95 5.77 12.94
C LEU A 120 -1.66 5.54 13.73
N PHE A 121 -0.61 5.06 13.07
CA PHE A 121 0.69 4.78 13.66
C PHE A 121 1.68 5.96 13.52
N SER A 122 1.17 7.19 13.61
CA SER A 122 1.93 8.44 13.71
C SER A 122 2.90 8.69 12.55
N GLY A 123 2.40 8.46 11.35
CA GLY A 123 3.07 8.74 10.08
C GLY A 123 4.16 7.74 9.70
N THR A 124 4.34 6.64 10.42
CA THR A 124 5.41 5.66 10.12
C THR A 124 5.05 4.23 10.43
N LEU A 125 5.42 3.32 9.52
CA LEU A 125 5.43 1.87 9.76
C LEU A 125 6.61 1.21 9.05
N ARG A 126 7.12 0.11 9.63
CA ARG A 126 8.11 -0.74 8.95
C ARG A 126 7.46 -1.47 7.77
N LEU A 127 8.20 -1.60 6.67
CA LEU A 127 7.81 -2.38 5.49
C LEU A 127 7.39 -3.81 5.85
N LYS A 128 8.17 -4.46 6.73
CA LYS A 128 7.87 -5.82 7.19
C LYS A 128 6.50 -5.88 7.86
N THR A 129 6.19 -4.92 8.75
CA THR A 129 4.88 -4.82 9.41
C THR A 129 3.74 -4.69 8.41
N ILE A 130 3.87 -3.78 7.43
CA ILE A 130 2.84 -3.60 6.39
C ILE A 130 2.64 -4.90 5.60
N TYR A 131 3.71 -5.55 5.15
CA TYR A 131 3.61 -6.81 4.40
C TYR A 131 2.96 -7.92 5.22
N THR A 132 3.31 -8.03 6.51
CA THR A 132 2.71 -8.98 7.43
C THR A 132 1.22 -8.70 7.64
N ILE A 133 0.81 -7.43 7.80
CA ILE A 133 -0.62 -7.06 7.92
C ILE A 133 -1.39 -7.53 6.69
N PHE A 134 -0.97 -7.12 5.49
CA PHE A 134 -1.69 -7.46 4.25
C PHE A 134 -1.67 -8.96 3.97
N SER A 135 -0.61 -9.68 4.35
CA SER A 135 -0.55 -11.14 4.21
C SER A 135 -1.44 -11.85 5.23
N TYR A 136 -1.40 -11.45 6.49
CA TYR A 136 -2.13 -12.13 7.55
C TYR A 136 -3.63 -11.84 7.49
N VAL A 137 -4.01 -10.59 7.24
CA VAL A 137 -5.41 -10.21 7.07
C VAL A 137 -5.95 -10.75 5.76
N GLY A 138 -5.35 -10.36 4.63
CA GLY A 138 -5.89 -10.64 3.30
C GLY A 138 -5.75 -12.10 2.85
N LYS A 139 -4.72 -12.82 3.28
CA LYS A 139 -4.43 -14.20 2.84
C LYS A 139 -4.46 -15.25 3.93
N GLU A 140 -4.64 -14.89 5.21
CA GLU A 140 -4.55 -15.81 6.35
C GLU A 140 -3.22 -16.58 6.41
N ARG A 141 -2.14 -15.99 5.89
CA ARG A 141 -0.85 -16.66 5.72
C ARG A 141 0.31 -15.77 6.11
N LEU A 142 1.33 -16.37 6.70
CA LEU A 142 2.54 -15.69 7.20
C LEU A 142 3.84 -16.30 6.67
N ASP A 143 3.77 -17.30 5.79
CA ASP A 143 4.94 -17.90 5.17
C ASP A 143 5.63 -16.94 4.19
N ASP A 144 6.93 -17.15 3.98
CA ASP A 144 7.79 -16.29 3.16
C ASP A 144 7.27 -16.11 1.74
N SER A 145 6.66 -17.14 1.16
CA SER A 145 6.07 -17.06 -0.19
C SER A 145 4.90 -16.09 -0.23
N SER A 146 4.01 -16.14 0.76
CA SER A 146 2.89 -15.20 0.89
C SER A 146 3.38 -13.77 1.08
N LEU A 147 4.33 -13.56 2.00
CA LEU A 147 4.93 -12.26 2.28
C LEU A 147 5.64 -11.67 1.06
N ALA A 148 6.41 -12.48 0.33
CA ALA A 148 7.10 -12.06 -0.89
C ALA A 148 6.11 -11.68 -2.00
N ALA A 149 5.03 -12.45 -2.17
CA ALA A 149 3.99 -12.15 -3.16
C ALA A 149 3.27 -10.83 -2.84
N VAL A 150 2.84 -10.65 -1.59
CA VAL A 150 2.21 -9.40 -1.12
C VAL A 150 3.17 -8.22 -1.27
N GLY A 151 4.42 -8.37 -0.85
CA GLY A 151 5.43 -7.33 -0.94
C GLY A 151 5.80 -6.92 -2.37
N ARG A 152 5.74 -7.83 -3.35
CA ARG A 152 5.91 -7.46 -4.78
C ARG A 152 4.79 -6.55 -5.28
N ASN A 153 3.54 -6.84 -4.91
CA ASN A 153 2.39 -6.07 -5.35
C ASN A 153 2.27 -4.73 -4.60
N LEU A 154 2.53 -4.71 -3.29
CA LEU A 154 2.54 -3.46 -2.53
C LEU A 154 3.66 -2.51 -2.98
N ARG A 155 4.82 -3.03 -3.41
CA ARG A 155 5.89 -2.19 -3.99
C ARG A 155 5.44 -1.39 -5.20
N ALA A 156 4.55 -1.92 -6.04
CA ALA A 156 3.98 -1.19 -7.15
C ALA A 156 3.16 0.03 -6.65
N ILE A 157 2.31 -0.19 -5.64
CA ILE A 157 1.49 0.87 -5.03
C ILE A 157 2.38 1.90 -4.32
N PHE A 158 3.39 1.47 -3.57
CA PHE A 158 4.38 2.35 -2.96
C PHE A 158 5.11 3.21 -3.99
N SER A 159 5.42 2.65 -5.15
CA SER A 159 6.08 3.39 -6.23
C SER A 159 5.19 4.54 -6.71
N ILE A 160 3.90 4.27 -6.93
CA ILE A 160 2.92 5.31 -7.29
C ILE A 160 2.87 6.40 -6.20
N LEU A 161 2.65 6.00 -4.93
CA LEU A 161 2.52 6.94 -3.81
C LEU A 161 3.79 7.79 -3.61
N LYS A 162 4.97 7.21 -3.85
CA LYS A 162 6.25 7.92 -3.80
C LYS A 162 6.41 8.90 -4.96
N ILE A 163 6.00 8.52 -6.18
CA ILE A 163 6.09 9.36 -7.37
C ILE A 163 5.33 10.68 -7.20
N ILE A 164 4.17 10.62 -6.55
CA ILE A 164 3.32 11.78 -6.22
C ILE A 164 3.65 12.41 -4.87
N GLY A 165 4.72 11.96 -4.19
CA GLY A 165 5.23 12.58 -2.98
C GLY A 165 4.39 12.41 -1.71
N ILE A 166 3.47 11.44 -1.68
CA ILE A 166 2.65 11.14 -0.48
C ILE A 166 3.47 10.44 0.59
N ILE A 167 4.36 9.54 0.17
CA ILE A 167 5.22 8.79 1.07
C ILE A 167 6.69 8.92 0.68
N GLU A 168 7.55 8.65 1.63
CA GLU A 168 8.96 8.35 1.40
C GLU A 168 9.38 7.06 2.08
N LYS A 169 10.47 6.47 1.60
CA LYS A 169 11.10 5.31 2.24
C LYS A 169 12.36 5.79 2.95
N SER A 170 12.45 5.52 4.25
CA SER A 170 13.65 5.75 5.07
C SER A 170 14.12 4.43 5.66
N GLY A 171 15.20 3.88 5.12
CA GLY A 171 15.66 2.54 5.51
C GLY A 171 14.58 1.47 5.30
N ASN A 172 14.12 0.86 6.40
CA ASN A 172 13.06 -0.15 6.41
C ASN A 172 11.66 0.41 6.75
N GLU A 173 11.53 1.72 6.89
CA GLU A 173 10.27 2.40 7.22
C GLU A 173 9.69 3.13 6.01
N ILE A 174 8.36 3.23 6.00
CA ILE A 174 7.60 4.12 5.12
C ILE A 174 7.09 5.26 5.97
N LEU A 175 7.38 6.48 5.53
CA LEU A 175 6.99 7.72 6.20
C LEU A 175 5.93 8.43 5.36
N LEU A 176 4.86 8.90 6.02
CA LEU A 176 3.85 9.76 5.43
C LEU A 176 4.37 11.21 5.36
N LYS A 177 4.11 11.92 4.26
CA LYS A 177 4.40 13.34 4.11
C LYS A 177 3.14 14.17 4.36
N ASP A 178 3.29 15.35 4.99
CA ASP A 178 2.20 16.22 5.47
C ASP A 178 1.22 16.75 4.40
N LYS A 179 1.49 16.54 3.11
CA LYS A 179 0.87 17.29 2.01
C LYS A 179 -0.45 16.73 1.44
N PHE A 180 -1.02 15.64 1.96
CA PHE A 180 -1.96 14.85 1.13
C PHE A 180 -3.22 14.28 1.79
N HIS A 181 -3.63 14.81 2.93
CA HIS A 181 -4.83 14.32 3.62
C HIS A 181 -6.08 14.35 2.70
N ASP A 182 -6.30 15.45 1.97
CA ASP A 182 -7.58 15.76 1.28
C ASP A 182 -8.04 14.74 0.23
N ASN A 183 -7.13 13.98 -0.36
CA ASN A 183 -7.48 13.11 -1.49
C ASN A 183 -7.97 11.70 -1.09
N PHE A 184 -7.74 11.29 0.15
CA PHE A 184 -7.93 9.92 0.63
C PHE A 184 -8.82 9.81 1.87
N GLY A 185 -9.50 10.90 2.27
CA GLY A 185 -10.50 10.87 3.34
C GLY A 185 -9.95 10.59 4.75
N ILE A 186 -8.66 10.87 4.97
CA ILE A 186 -7.95 10.60 6.24
C ILE A 186 -7.76 11.85 7.12
N ASN A 187 -8.32 13.00 6.73
CA ASN A 187 -8.09 14.32 7.36
C ASN A 187 -8.49 14.39 8.83
N ASN A 188 -9.51 13.64 9.21
CA ASN A 188 -10.11 13.72 10.55
C ASN A 188 -9.63 12.60 11.47
N ILE A 189 -8.66 11.81 11.03
CA ILE A 189 -8.15 10.64 11.77
C ILE A 189 -6.98 11.09 12.62
N LYS A 190 -7.12 10.94 13.93
CA LYS A 190 -6.05 11.27 14.87
C LYS A 190 -5.09 10.10 14.99
N PRO A 191 -3.77 10.31 14.87
CA PRO A 191 -2.79 9.31 15.27
C PRO A 191 -3.00 8.83 16.71
N ILE A 192 -2.60 7.59 17.03
CA ILE A 192 -2.77 6.99 18.37
C ILE A 192 -2.14 7.89 19.46
N ASP A 193 -0.97 8.47 19.18
CA ASP A 193 -0.27 9.35 20.13
C ASP A 193 -0.93 10.73 20.33
N MET A 194 -1.83 11.12 19.44
CA MET A 194 -2.63 12.35 19.55
C MET A 194 -4.04 12.09 20.07
N TYR A 195 -4.58 10.88 19.87
CA TYR A 195 -5.92 10.53 20.32
C TYR A 195 -5.97 10.30 21.83
N PHE A 196 -4.96 9.64 22.40
CA PHE A 196 -4.89 9.36 23.83
C PHE A 196 -4.07 10.42 24.58
N ASN A 197 -4.66 11.02 25.61
CA ASN A 197 -4.01 12.02 26.47
C ASN A 197 -2.98 11.45 27.47
N SER A 198 -2.52 10.20 27.27
CA SER A 198 -1.58 9.49 28.15
C SER A 198 -0.47 8.85 27.33
N ARG A 199 0.77 8.87 27.87
CA ARG A 199 1.91 8.15 27.27
C ARG A 199 1.85 6.65 27.45
N ILE A 200 1.13 6.17 28.48
CA ILE A 200 0.93 4.74 28.73
C ILE A 200 -0.55 4.45 28.52
N ILE A 201 -0.83 3.57 27.56
CA ILE A 201 -2.19 3.27 27.11
C ILE A 201 -2.43 1.78 27.24
N ASP A 202 -3.59 1.42 27.76
CA ASP A 202 -4.06 0.03 27.74
C ASP A 202 -4.34 -0.40 26.29
N ALA A 203 -3.76 -1.53 25.88
CA ALA A 203 -3.92 -2.12 24.55
C ALA A 203 -5.39 -2.30 24.15
N LYS A 204 -6.30 -2.56 25.10
CA LYS A 204 -7.74 -2.68 24.81
C LYS A 204 -8.35 -1.36 24.30
N ASN A 205 -7.84 -0.22 24.76
CA ASN A 205 -8.33 1.08 24.34
C ASN A 205 -7.87 1.37 22.91
N ILE A 206 -6.63 1.00 22.56
CA ILE A 206 -6.14 1.09 21.18
C ILE A 206 -6.97 0.17 20.26
N ARG A 207 -7.27 -1.07 20.69
CA ARG A 207 -8.20 -1.96 19.96
C ARG A 207 -9.56 -1.31 19.74
N ARG A 208 -10.17 -0.75 20.77
CA ARG A 208 -11.47 -0.07 20.65
C ARG A 208 -11.41 1.08 19.65
N TYR A 209 -10.32 1.84 19.65
CA TYR A 209 -10.12 2.92 18.68
C TYR A 209 -9.97 2.40 17.24
N LEU A 210 -9.16 1.36 17.02
CA LEU A 210 -9.00 0.77 15.68
C LEU A 210 -10.29 0.14 15.14
N ASN A 211 -11.16 -0.36 16.01
CA ASN A 211 -12.48 -0.88 15.63
C ASN A 211 -13.42 0.20 15.04
N GLU A 212 -13.08 1.49 15.13
CA GLU A 212 -13.80 2.56 14.43
C GLU A 212 -13.51 2.57 12.91
N PHE A 213 -12.45 1.89 12.48
CA PHE A 213 -11.99 1.89 11.08
C PHE A 213 -11.92 0.50 10.44
N PHE A 214 -11.70 -0.54 11.24
CA PHE A 214 -11.57 -1.92 10.79
C PHE A 214 -12.52 -2.85 11.54
N ASP A 215 -12.92 -3.96 10.93
CA ASP A 215 -13.65 -5.00 11.65
C ASP A 215 -12.84 -5.59 12.82
N GLN A 216 -13.49 -6.27 13.76
CA GLN A 216 -12.85 -6.77 14.98
C GLN A 216 -11.73 -7.80 14.71
N GLN A 217 -11.90 -8.65 13.70
CA GLN A 217 -10.91 -9.69 13.37
C GLN A 217 -9.69 -9.06 12.70
N VAL A 218 -9.92 -8.12 11.78
CA VAL A 218 -8.90 -7.31 11.11
C VAL A 218 -8.12 -6.50 12.14
N THR A 219 -8.80 -5.79 13.05
CA THR A 219 -8.18 -5.02 14.13
C THR A 219 -7.26 -5.91 14.96
N THR A 220 -7.72 -7.09 15.34
CA THR A 220 -6.92 -8.04 16.12
C THR A 220 -5.65 -8.42 15.38
N LYS A 221 -5.74 -8.76 14.09
CA LYS A 221 -4.58 -9.13 13.27
C LYS A 221 -3.62 -7.98 13.01
N ILE A 222 -4.14 -6.76 12.78
CA ILE A 222 -3.31 -5.56 12.66
C ILE A 222 -2.50 -5.40 13.94
N LEU A 223 -3.17 -5.44 15.09
CA LEU A 223 -2.56 -5.30 16.41
C LEU A 223 -1.50 -6.36 16.69
N THR A 224 -1.77 -7.62 16.34
CA THR A 224 -0.79 -8.72 16.39
C THR A 224 0.45 -8.40 15.56
N CYS A 225 0.30 -7.86 14.35
CA CYS A 225 1.42 -7.52 13.48
C CYS A 225 2.24 -6.34 13.99
N VAL A 226 1.59 -5.25 14.39
CA VAL A 226 2.29 -4.02 14.84
C VAL A 226 2.96 -4.19 16.20
N SER A 227 2.42 -5.05 17.07
CA SER A 227 3.06 -5.38 18.35
C SER A 227 4.21 -6.37 18.22
N THR A 228 4.27 -7.13 17.13
CA THR A 228 5.43 -8.00 16.80
C THR A 228 6.60 -7.18 16.28
N TYR A 229 6.32 -6.25 15.38
CA TYR A 229 7.31 -5.49 14.66
C TYR A 229 7.27 -4.03 15.10
N GLU A 230 7.82 -3.78 16.29
CA GLU A 230 7.80 -2.46 16.93
C GLU A 230 8.30 -1.36 15.98
N THR A 231 7.61 -0.22 16.02
CA THR A 231 8.10 1.00 15.38
C THR A 231 9.00 1.78 16.33
N THR A 232 9.72 2.76 15.78
CA THR A 232 10.53 3.68 16.57
C THR A 232 9.72 4.55 17.54
N ARG A 233 8.38 4.59 17.43
CA ARG A 233 7.48 5.45 18.24
C ARG A 233 6.73 4.73 19.37
N TYR A 234 6.64 3.41 19.35
CA TYR A 234 5.92 2.64 20.37
C TYR A 234 6.81 1.60 21.04
N ILE A 235 6.54 1.30 22.31
CA ILE A 235 7.00 0.10 23.01
C ILE A 235 5.76 -0.71 23.33
N TRP A 236 5.69 -1.96 22.87
CA TRP A 236 4.56 -2.85 23.14
C TRP A 236 4.93 -3.71 24.35
N SER A 237 4.45 -3.31 25.53
CA SER A 237 4.88 -3.89 26.80
C SER A 237 4.17 -5.23 27.07
N LYS A 238 5.00 -6.26 27.26
CA LYS A 238 4.59 -7.62 27.59
C LYS A 238 4.12 -7.71 29.03
N SER A 239 3.13 -8.56 29.29
CA SER A 239 2.77 -8.94 30.65
C SER A 239 3.68 -10.07 31.14
N SER A 240 4.65 -9.77 32.01
CA SER A 240 5.45 -10.80 32.67
C SER A 240 4.71 -11.50 33.81
N LEU A 241 3.68 -10.84 34.38
CA LEU A 241 2.95 -11.28 35.57
C LEU A 241 1.68 -12.07 35.25
N TYR A 242 1.09 -11.87 34.07
CA TYR A 242 -0.15 -12.54 33.68
C TYR A 242 0.06 -13.34 32.39
N LYS A 243 0.76 -14.47 32.51
CA LYS A 243 1.19 -15.32 31.38
C LYS A 243 0.05 -15.83 30.47
N ASN A 244 -1.21 -15.73 30.92
CA ASN A 244 -2.41 -16.15 30.20
C ASN A 244 -3.50 -15.05 30.15
N GLN A 245 -3.18 -13.80 30.49
CA GLN A 245 -4.12 -12.67 30.36
C GLN A 245 -3.44 -11.55 29.58
N GLY A 246 -3.97 -11.29 28.40
CA GLY A 246 -3.45 -10.33 27.44
C GLY A 246 -4.57 -9.80 26.58
N GLU A 247 -4.54 -8.51 26.30
CA GLU A 247 -5.50 -7.93 25.39
C GLU A 247 -5.13 -8.30 23.94
N ILE A 248 -3.84 -8.24 23.58
CA ILE A 248 -3.33 -8.58 22.23
C ILE A 248 -2.27 -9.68 22.35
N GLN A 249 -2.31 -10.70 21.49
CA GLN A 249 -1.24 -11.69 21.33
C GLN A 249 -0.43 -11.34 20.06
N ASN A 250 0.89 -11.25 20.17
CA ASN A 250 1.79 -11.01 19.03
C ASN A 250 2.15 -12.32 18.29
N LEU A 251 2.94 -12.26 17.21
CA LEU A 251 3.34 -13.44 16.43
C LEU A 251 4.37 -14.35 17.12
N TYR A 252 4.89 -13.94 18.28
CA TYR A 252 5.78 -14.73 19.13
C TYR A 252 5.03 -15.33 20.34
N ASP A 253 3.68 -15.33 20.30
CA ASP A 253 2.80 -15.79 21.37
C ASP A 253 2.92 -15.02 22.68
N GLU A 254 3.38 -13.77 22.60
CA GLU A 254 3.52 -12.89 23.77
C GLU A 254 2.29 -12.02 23.93
N TYR A 255 1.80 -11.96 25.17
CA TYR A 255 0.64 -11.16 25.54
C TYR A 255 1.04 -9.71 25.87
N ILE A 256 0.41 -8.78 25.16
CA ILE A 256 0.59 -7.35 25.27
C ILE A 256 -0.58 -6.73 26.02
N MET A 257 -0.26 -5.94 27.05
CA MET A 257 -1.24 -5.28 27.92
C MET A 257 -1.22 -3.77 27.77
N THR A 258 -0.03 -3.18 27.63
CA THR A 258 0.13 -1.74 27.56
C THR A 258 1.04 -1.34 26.42
N VAL A 259 0.78 -0.16 25.88
CA VAL A 259 1.61 0.48 24.86
C VAL A 259 2.15 1.77 25.44
N ILE A 260 3.46 1.93 25.35
CA ILE A 260 4.15 3.15 25.78
C ILE A 260 4.50 3.93 24.51
N ILE A 261 4.01 5.16 24.41
CA ILE A 261 4.38 6.09 23.36
C ILE A 261 5.75 6.68 23.72
N LYS A 262 6.74 6.42 22.88
CA LYS A 262 8.06 7.05 22.98
C LYS A 262 7.88 8.52 22.63
N GLY A 263 8.14 9.41 23.59
CA GLY A 263 8.13 10.84 23.31
C GLY A 263 9.18 11.15 22.24
N GLY A 264 8.75 11.70 21.10
CA GLY A 264 9.59 12.68 20.45
C GLY A 264 9.66 13.86 21.41
N GLY A 265 10.86 14.19 21.91
CA GLY A 265 11.04 15.54 22.46
C GLY A 265 10.53 16.51 21.40
N GLN A 266 9.64 17.42 21.79
CA GLN A 266 9.53 18.67 21.05
C GLN A 266 10.88 19.38 21.13
#